data_AF-X6EWZ7-F1
#
_entry.id   AF-X6EWZ7-F1
#
_cell.length_a   1.000
_cell.length_b   1.000
_cell.length_c   1.000
_cell.angle_alpha   90.00
_cell.angle_beta   90.00
_cell.angle_gamma   90.00
#
_symmetry.space_group_name_H-M   'P 1'
#
loop_
_entity.id
_entity.type
_entity.pdbx_description
1 polymer ?
#
loop_
_entity_poly.entity_id
_entity_poly.type
_entity_poly.pdbx_seq_one_letter_code
_entity_poly.pdbx_strand_id
1 'polypeptide(L)'
;MQIFEAIKSDLYRYTRSSDIVTLCRQYLTNRGFNYMVWHRIAQSDNSVVCRIARLFLSLKMRKFGIQIPVETSIGLGFYIGHGGPCVVHHTATIGNNCNISQYVTIGATLGKSASIGDEVYIGPNVCIVEEVTIGSRSLIGAGAVVTRDIPAGSTAVGVPARPIDKARQHNFITNRWPSAM
;
A
#
# COMPACT_ATOMS: atom_id res chain seq x y z
N MET A 1 -13.69 11.90 0.45
CA MET A 1 -13.18 11.08 1.57
C MET A 1 -12.44 12.01 2.51
N GLN A 2 -12.78 12.08 3.79
CA GLN A 2 -12.09 13.04 4.69
C GLN A 2 -10.62 12.63 4.79
N ILE A 3 -9.68 13.45 4.30
CA ILE A 3 -8.23 13.18 4.35
C ILE A 3 -7.78 12.76 5.76
N PHE A 4 -8.39 13.35 6.78
CA PHE A 4 -8.19 13.00 8.17
C PHE A 4 -8.56 11.55 8.51
N GLU A 5 -9.65 11.03 7.93
CA GLU A 5 -10.04 9.63 8.09
C GLU A 5 -9.02 8.71 7.44
N ALA A 6 -8.54 9.03 6.24
CA ALA A 6 -7.50 8.26 5.57
C ALA A 6 -6.22 8.19 6.43
N ILE A 7 -5.75 9.33 6.94
CA ILE A 7 -4.55 9.37 7.80
C ILE A 7 -4.78 8.59 9.11
N LYS A 8 -5.95 8.73 9.75
CA LYS A 8 -6.28 7.97 10.97
C LYS A 8 -6.34 6.47 10.70
N SER A 9 -6.91 6.07 9.56
CA SER A 9 -7.00 4.66 9.17
C SER A 9 -5.61 4.06 8.94
N ASP A 10 -4.71 4.78 8.25
CA ASP A 10 -3.33 4.36 8.04
C ASP A 10 -2.57 4.27 9.38
N LEU A 11 -2.74 5.25 10.28
CA LEU A 11 -2.13 5.25 11.63
C LEU A 11 -2.57 4.06 12.47
N TYR A 12 -3.86 3.73 12.42
CA TYR A 12 -4.45 2.63 13.17
C TYR A 12 -3.78 1.30 12.80
N ARG A 13 -3.38 1.12 11.53
CA ARG A 13 -2.63 -0.07 11.08
C ARG A 13 -1.33 -0.28 11.85
N TYR A 14 -0.65 0.79 12.27
CA TYR A 14 0.63 0.70 12.99
C TYR A 14 0.45 0.46 14.50
N THR A 15 -0.64 0.94 15.11
CA THR A 15 -0.69 1.08 16.58
C THR A 15 -1.99 0.67 17.26
N ARG A 16 -3.08 0.41 16.51
CA ARG A 16 -4.47 0.30 17.02
C ARG A 16 -4.99 1.56 17.72
N SER A 17 -4.28 2.69 17.62
CA SER A 17 -4.76 3.99 18.09
C SER A 17 -4.83 4.99 16.93
N SER A 18 -5.67 6.00 17.09
CA SER A 18 -5.83 7.11 16.14
C SER A 18 -5.74 8.48 16.83
N ASP A 19 -5.14 8.53 18.02
CA ASP A 19 -4.97 9.77 18.80
C ASP A 19 -3.80 10.62 18.27
N ILE A 20 -3.81 11.91 18.64
CA ILE A 20 -2.85 12.89 18.12
C ILE A 20 -1.42 12.67 18.63
N VAL A 21 -1.24 12.13 19.84
CA VAL A 21 0.09 11.86 20.41
C VAL A 21 0.74 10.72 19.63
N THR A 22 -0.02 9.65 19.38
CA THR A 22 0.42 8.52 18.57
C THR A 22 0.68 8.93 17.13
N LEU A 23 -0.16 9.82 16.56
CA LEU A 23 0.06 10.39 15.23
C LEU A 23 1.40 11.13 15.16
N CYS A 24 1.65 12.06 16.08
CA CYS A 24 2.90 12.83 16.12
C CYS A 24 4.11 11.91 16.28
N ARG A 25 4.03 10.93 17.19
CA ARG A 25 5.11 9.95 17.40
C ARG A 25 5.39 9.14 16.13
N GLN A 26 4.37 8.52 15.54
CA GLN A 26 4.54 7.68 14.35
C GLN A 26 4.96 8.49 13.13
N TYR A 27 4.48 9.73 12.98
CA TYR A 27 4.93 10.62 11.93
C TYR A 27 6.45 10.87 12.00
N LEU A 28 7.02 10.98 13.20
CA LEU A 28 8.45 11.22 13.37
C LEU A 28 9.30 9.94 13.25
N THR A 29 8.78 8.79 13.70
CA THR A 29 9.58 7.56 13.80
C THR A 29 9.37 6.57 12.64
N ASN A 30 8.22 6.61 11.95
CA ASN A 30 7.87 5.65 10.92
C ASN A 30 7.88 6.27 9.53
N ARG A 31 8.79 5.81 8.66
CA ARG A 31 8.99 6.35 7.30
C ARG A 31 7.78 6.13 6.40
N GLY A 32 7.19 4.92 6.46
CA GLY A 32 6.02 4.55 5.66
C GLY A 32 4.81 5.40 6.02
N PHE A 33 4.54 5.56 7.32
CA PHE A 33 3.46 6.42 7.79
C PHE A 33 3.75 7.91 7.49
N ASN A 34 4.97 8.40 7.74
CA ASN A 34 5.38 9.77 7.39
C ASN A 34 5.11 10.10 5.91
N TYR A 35 5.46 9.16 5.02
CA TYR A 35 5.20 9.26 3.60
C TYR A 35 3.70 9.32 3.29
N MET A 36 2.92 8.39 3.85
CA MET A 36 1.48 8.31 3.59
C MET A 36 0.73 9.55 4.05
N VAL A 37 1.14 10.20 5.15
CA VAL A 37 0.55 11.49 5.56
C VAL A 37 0.60 12.51 4.41
N TRP A 38 1.75 12.67 3.77
CA TRP A 38 1.90 13.60 2.65
C TRP A 38 1.19 13.13 1.39
N HIS A 39 1.14 11.82 1.13
CA HIS A 39 0.38 11.25 0.03
C HIS A 39 -1.12 11.56 0.16
N ARG A 40 -1.72 11.33 1.34
CA ARG A 40 -3.12 11.66 1.62
C ARG A 40 -3.42 13.16 1.55
N ILE A 41 -2.55 14.02 2.09
CA ILE A 41 -2.76 15.48 2.04
C ILE A 41 -2.66 16.00 0.59
N ALA A 42 -1.81 15.38 -0.24
CA ALA A 42 -1.66 15.75 -1.65
C ALA A 42 -2.92 15.50 -2.50
N GLN A 43 -3.91 14.76 -1.97
CA GLN A 43 -5.23 14.55 -2.57
C GLN A 43 -6.27 15.62 -2.17
N SER A 44 -5.85 16.69 -1.49
CA SER A 44 -6.75 17.79 -1.11
C SER A 44 -7.30 18.56 -2.31
N ASP A 45 -8.59 18.91 -2.23
CA ASP A 45 -9.27 19.82 -3.18
C ASP A 45 -8.73 21.26 -3.09
N ASN A 46 -8.06 21.62 -1.98
CA ASN A 46 -7.41 22.92 -1.86
C ASN A 46 -6.10 22.94 -2.65
N SER A 47 -6.05 23.76 -3.70
CA SER A 47 -4.92 23.83 -4.63
C SER A 47 -3.59 24.23 -3.98
N VAL A 48 -3.59 25.09 -2.97
CA VAL A 48 -2.39 25.52 -2.25
C VAL A 48 -1.87 24.37 -1.37
N VAL A 49 -2.76 23.75 -0.59
CA VAL A 49 -2.42 22.59 0.25
C VAL A 49 -1.89 21.44 -0.61
N CYS A 50 -2.57 21.14 -1.72
CA CYS A 50 -2.19 20.12 -2.68
C CYS A 50 -0.77 20.35 -3.23
N ARG A 51 -0.45 21.58 -3.70
CA ARG A 51 0.88 21.91 -4.24
C ARG A 51 1.98 21.77 -3.19
N ILE A 52 1.75 22.27 -1.98
CA ILE A 52 2.70 22.15 -0.87
C ILE A 52 2.92 20.67 -0.53
N ALA A 53 1.84 19.91 -0.41
CA ALA A 53 1.92 18.49 -0.09
C ALA A 53 2.62 17.67 -1.18
N ARG A 54 2.41 17.98 -2.46
CA ARG A 54 3.13 17.34 -3.58
C ARG A 54 4.63 17.64 -3.55
N LEU A 55 5.04 18.84 -3.13
CA LEU A 55 6.46 19.16 -2.92
C LEU A 55 7.06 18.29 -1.81
N PHE A 56 6.40 18.22 -0.64
CA PHE A 56 6.87 17.38 0.45
C PHE A 56 6.86 15.90 0.08
N LEU A 57 5.80 15.40 -0.56
CA LEU A 57 5.71 14.05 -1.08
C LEU A 57 6.91 13.73 -1.98
N SER A 58 7.24 14.60 -2.93
CA SER A 58 8.40 14.44 -3.82
C SER A 58 9.73 14.36 -3.05
N LEU A 59 9.90 15.18 -2.02
CA LEU A 59 11.07 15.12 -1.13
C LEU A 59 11.13 13.80 -0.35
N LYS A 60 9.98 13.31 0.14
CA LYS A 60 9.89 12.02 0.85
C LYS A 60 10.11 10.84 -0.09
N MET A 61 9.64 10.90 -1.34
CA MET A 61 9.91 9.87 -2.36
C MET A 61 11.42 9.68 -2.53
N ARG A 62 12.16 10.77 -2.70
CA ARG A 62 13.64 10.74 -2.83
C ARG A 62 14.33 10.28 -1.55
N LYS A 63 13.89 10.78 -0.38
CA LYS A 63 14.52 10.48 0.90
C LYS A 63 14.32 9.03 1.37
N PHE A 64 13.14 8.46 1.13
CA PHE A 64 12.77 7.14 1.64
C PHE A 64 12.78 6.04 0.56
N GLY A 65 12.89 6.39 -0.72
CA GLY A 65 12.80 5.43 -1.82
C GLY A 65 11.41 4.82 -2.00
N ILE A 66 10.36 5.47 -1.46
CA ILE A 66 8.96 5.08 -1.66
C ILE A 66 8.43 5.87 -2.86
N GLN A 67 8.13 5.20 -3.96
CA GLN A 67 7.67 5.81 -5.20
C GLN A 67 6.24 5.41 -5.49
N ILE A 68 5.30 6.10 -4.85
CA ILE A 68 3.85 5.93 -5.05
C ILE A 68 3.26 7.30 -5.44
N PRO A 69 2.99 7.54 -6.73
CA PRO A 69 2.41 8.79 -7.20
C PRO A 69 1.06 9.09 -6.56
N VAL A 70 0.68 10.37 -6.46
CA VAL A 70 -0.58 10.80 -5.80
C VAL A 70 -1.82 10.31 -6.55
N GLU A 71 -1.67 10.05 -7.85
CA GLU A 71 -2.69 9.53 -8.76
C GLU A 71 -3.04 8.07 -8.49
N THR A 72 -2.17 7.33 -7.78
CA THR A 72 -2.42 5.94 -7.39
C THR A 72 -3.65 5.88 -6.48
N SER A 73 -4.66 5.11 -6.87
CA SER A 73 -5.85 4.92 -6.06
C SER A 73 -5.55 3.96 -4.91
N ILE A 74 -5.68 4.43 -3.67
CA ILE A 74 -5.36 3.66 -2.46
C ILE A 74 -6.49 3.81 -1.45
N GLY A 75 -7.08 2.69 -1.05
CA GLY A 75 -8.12 2.59 -0.03
C GLY A 75 -7.66 3.00 1.37
N LEU A 76 -8.56 2.91 2.33
CA LEU A 76 -8.31 3.21 3.75
C LEU A 76 -7.45 2.12 4.40
N GLY A 77 -6.69 2.50 5.43
CA GLY A 77 -5.91 1.57 6.23
C GLY A 77 -4.75 0.97 5.44
N PHE A 78 -4.03 1.76 4.65
CA PHE A 78 -2.88 1.29 3.90
C PHE A 78 -1.63 1.22 4.80
N TYR A 79 -0.87 0.13 4.69
CA TYR A 79 0.31 -0.11 5.52
C TYR A 79 1.55 -0.37 4.65
N ILE A 80 2.61 0.42 4.88
CA ILE A 80 3.92 0.23 4.25
C ILE A 80 4.87 -0.39 5.28
N GLY A 81 5.13 -1.69 5.12
CA GLY A 81 6.02 -2.45 5.96
C GLY A 81 7.46 -1.96 5.86
N HIS A 82 8.14 -1.90 7.01
CA HIS A 82 9.56 -1.54 7.15
C HIS A 82 9.97 -0.18 6.53
N GLY A 83 9.01 0.66 6.13
CA GLY A 83 9.25 2.01 5.60
C GLY A 83 9.78 2.04 4.17
N GLY A 84 9.52 1.00 3.36
CA GLY A 84 9.99 0.91 1.98
C GLY A 84 11.44 0.41 1.86
N PRO A 85 12.10 0.60 0.70
CA PRO A 85 11.61 1.27 -0.52
C PRO A 85 10.52 0.44 -1.22
N CYS A 86 9.72 1.05 -2.10
CA CYS A 86 8.78 0.35 -2.97
C CYS A 86 8.41 1.24 -4.17
N VAL A 87 7.93 0.64 -5.26
CA VAL A 87 7.52 1.33 -6.48
C VAL A 87 6.11 0.89 -6.85
N VAL A 88 5.21 1.85 -7.07
CA VAL A 88 3.84 1.59 -7.51
C VAL A 88 3.51 2.53 -8.67
N HIS A 89 3.07 1.94 -9.78
CA HIS A 89 2.66 2.68 -10.96
C HIS A 89 1.42 3.53 -10.69
N HIS A 90 1.34 4.71 -11.31
CA HIS A 90 0.29 5.70 -11.04
C HIS A 90 -1.13 5.24 -11.41
N THR A 91 -1.28 4.24 -12.29
CA THR A 91 -2.59 3.64 -12.66
C THR A 91 -2.98 2.43 -11.82
N ALA A 92 -2.15 2.01 -10.86
CA ALA A 92 -2.50 0.91 -9.98
C ALA A 92 -3.68 1.30 -9.06
N THR A 93 -4.51 0.32 -8.75
CA THR A 93 -5.57 0.47 -7.75
C THR A 93 -5.31 -0.49 -6.60
N ILE A 94 -5.43 0.02 -5.36
CA ILE A 94 -5.18 -0.73 -4.14
C ILE A 94 -6.37 -0.55 -3.21
N GLY A 95 -6.98 -1.67 -2.83
CA GLY A 95 -8.13 -1.72 -1.92
C GLY A 95 -7.79 -1.32 -0.48
N ASN A 96 -8.78 -1.46 0.38
CA ASN A 96 -8.69 -1.17 1.80
C ASN A 96 -7.82 -2.20 2.53
N ASN A 97 -7.23 -1.79 3.65
CA ASN A 97 -6.51 -2.66 4.56
C ASN A 97 -5.36 -3.46 3.92
N CYS A 98 -4.77 -2.97 2.82
CA CYS A 98 -3.65 -3.63 2.16
C CYS A 98 -2.31 -3.37 2.86
N ASN A 99 -1.40 -4.34 2.72
CA ASN A 99 -0.02 -4.26 3.20
C ASN A 99 0.94 -4.40 2.02
N ILE A 100 1.88 -3.47 1.90
CA ILE A 100 3.01 -3.57 0.98
C ILE A 100 4.31 -3.57 1.77
N SER A 101 5.13 -4.60 1.55
CA SER A 101 6.45 -4.73 2.18
C SER A 101 7.54 -4.01 1.37
N GLN A 102 8.76 -4.00 1.89
CA GLN A 102 9.92 -3.41 1.22
C GLN A 102 10.26 -4.13 -0.10
N TYR A 103 10.84 -3.38 -1.04
CA TYR A 103 11.26 -3.79 -2.38
C TYR A 103 10.13 -4.33 -3.27
N VAL A 104 8.87 -4.03 -2.95
CA VAL A 104 7.75 -4.34 -3.84
C VAL A 104 7.77 -3.41 -5.06
N THR A 105 7.54 -3.99 -6.24
CA THR A 105 7.31 -3.28 -7.49
C THR A 105 5.94 -3.66 -8.03
N ILE A 106 5.06 -2.66 -8.25
CA ILE A 106 3.82 -2.80 -9.01
C ILE A 106 3.98 -1.95 -10.26
N GLY A 107 4.43 -2.57 -11.35
CA GLY A 107 4.86 -1.88 -12.57
C GLY A 107 3.92 -2.10 -13.74
N ALA A 108 3.92 -1.15 -14.67
CA ALA A 108 3.26 -1.28 -15.97
C ALA A 108 4.05 -0.52 -17.03
N THR A 109 4.15 -1.12 -18.22
CA THR A 109 4.79 -0.55 -19.42
C THR A 109 3.72 -0.26 -20.48
N LEU A 110 2.62 -1.02 -20.49
CA LEU A 110 1.52 -0.93 -21.46
C LEU A 110 0.43 0.06 -21.03
N GLY A 111 0.68 0.86 -19.99
CA GLY A 111 -0.19 1.95 -19.53
C GLY A 111 -1.15 1.58 -18.39
N LYS A 112 -1.58 0.32 -18.29
CA LYS A 112 -2.46 -0.14 -17.21
C LYS A 112 -1.75 -1.08 -16.23
N SER A 113 -1.87 -0.78 -14.95
CA SER A 113 -1.24 -1.52 -13.85
C SER A 113 -2.25 -2.38 -13.09
N ALA A 114 -1.76 -3.12 -12.11
CA ALA A 114 -2.52 -4.09 -11.35
C ALA A 114 -3.69 -3.48 -10.57
N SER A 115 -4.73 -4.31 -10.41
CA SER A 115 -5.87 -4.03 -9.53
C SER A 115 -5.80 -4.95 -8.32
N ILE A 116 -5.58 -4.37 -7.15
CA ILE A 116 -5.38 -5.08 -5.89
C ILE A 116 -6.65 -4.92 -5.04
N GLY A 117 -7.29 -6.03 -4.71
CA GLY A 117 -8.47 -6.07 -3.84
C GLY A 117 -8.16 -5.72 -2.39
N ASP A 118 -9.17 -5.82 -1.53
CA ASP A 118 -9.06 -5.49 -0.11
C ASP A 118 -8.27 -6.55 0.67
N GLU A 119 -7.63 -6.13 1.76
CA GLU A 119 -6.91 -7.01 2.69
C GLU A 119 -5.82 -7.88 2.04
N VAL A 120 -5.23 -7.40 0.94
CA VAL A 120 -4.13 -8.12 0.28
C VAL A 120 -2.82 -7.84 1.03
N TYR A 121 -2.09 -8.91 1.31
CA TYR A 121 -0.71 -8.82 1.80
C TYR A 121 0.28 -9.08 0.65
N ILE A 122 1.14 -8.10 0.40
CA ILE A 122 2.22 -8.21 -0.58
C ILE A 122 3.56 -8.28 0.16
N GLY A 123 4.18 -9.47 0.10
CA GLY A 123 5.46 -9.77 0.74
C GLY A 123 6.64 -8.98 0.15
N PRO A 124 7.80 -8.99 0.83
CA PRO A 124 8.95 -8.23 0.39
C PRO A 124 9.50 -8.75 -0.94
N ASN A 125 10.10 -7.86 -1.73
CA ASN A 125 10.72 -8.18 -3.02
C ASN A 125 9.77 -8.83 -4.04
N VAL A 126 8.48 -8.53 -3.97
CA VAL A 126 7.49 -8.98 -4.96
C VAL A 126 7.50 -8.05 -6.17
N CYS A 127 7.40 -8.63 -7.37
CA CYS A 127 7.18 -7.90 -8.61
C CYS A 127 5.81 -8.25 -9.19
N ILE A 128 4.95 -7.27 -9.42
CA ILE A 128 3.66 -7.41 -10.08
C ILE A 128 3.76 -6.65 -11.41
N VAL A 129 3.48 -7.36 -12.50
CA VAL A 129 3.78 -6.90 -13.85
C VAL A 129 2.49 -6.72 -14.66
N GLU A 130 2.30 -5.51 -15.18
CA GLU A 130 1.18 -5.11 -16.05
C GLU A 130 -0.21 -5.26 -15.40
N GLU A 131 -1.24 -5.33 -16.23
CA GLU A 131 -2.64 -5.43 -15.85
C GLU A 131 -2.98 -6.84 -15.36
N VAL A 132 -2.83 -7.05 -14.05
CA VAL A 132 -3.31 -8.25 -13.35
C VAL A 132 -4.24 -7.89 -12.20
N THR A 133 -5.18 -8.79 -11.90
CA THR A 133 -6.07 -8.67 -10.74
C THR A 133 -5.59 -9.55 -9.60
N ILE A 134 -5.39 -8.98 -8.41
CA ILE A 134 -5.15 -9.72 -7.19
C ILE A 134 -6.40 -9.64 -6.33
N GLY A 135 -7.12 -10.75 -6.20
CA GLY A 135 -8.36 -10.82 -5.45
C GLY A 135 -8.18 -10.52 -3.96
N SER A 136 -9.24 -10.04 -3.32
CA SER A 136 -9.22 -9.67 -1.90
C SER A 136 -8.80 -10.82 -0.99
N ARG A 137 -8.18 -10.49 0.15
CA ARG A 137 -7.69 -11.43 1.18
C ARG A 137 -6.61 -12.39 0.67
N SER A 138 -5.99 -12.08 -0.48
CA SER A 138 -4.90 -12.87 -1.02
C SER A 138 -3.56 -12.51 -0.38
N LEU A 139 -2.67 -13.48 -0.38
CA LEU A 139 -1.28 -13.33 0.02
C LEU A 139 -0.37 -13.54 -1.18
N ILE A 140 0.52 -12.58 -1.42
CA ILE A 140 1.63 -12.74 -2.35
C ILE A 140 2.91 -12.94 -1.55
N GLY A 141 3.48 -14.13 -1.66
CA GLY A 141 4.68 -14.51 -0.90
C GLY A 141 5.91 -13.71 -1.33
N ALA A 142 6.87 -13.59 -0.41
CA ALA A 142 8.12 -12.88 -0.65
C ALA A 142 8.83 -13.38 -1.92
N GLY A 143 9.39 -12.46 -2.70
CA GLY A 143 10.15 -12.78 -3.92
C GLY A 143 9.32 -13.24 -5.12
N ALA A 144 7.98 -13.25 -5.02
CA ALA A 144 7.13 -13.72 -6.12
C ALA A 144 7.08 -12.74 -7.30
N VAL A 145 6.92 -13.27 -8.51
CA VAL A 145 6.70 -12.49 -9.73
C VAL A 145 5.31 -12.79 -10.30
N VAL A 146 4.37 -11.87 -10.11
CA VAL A 146 2.97 -12.02 -10.54
C VAL A 146 2.82 -11.54 -11.97
N THR A 147 2.44 -12.46 -12.85
CA THR A 147 2.24 -12.23 -14.29
C THR A 147 0.83 -12.60 -14.78
N ARG A 148 -0.03 -13.04 -13.86
CA ARG A 148 -1.41 -13.48 -14.13
C ARG A 148 -2.27 -13.19 -12.90
N ASP A 149 -3.58 -13.15 -13.11
CA ASP A 149 -4.56 -12.95 -12.04
C ASP A 149 -4.41 -13.98 -10.91
N ILE A 150 -4.60 -13.51 -9.69
CA ILE A 150 -4.59 -14.30 -8.46
C ILE A 150 -6.00 -14.31 -7.87
N PRO A 151 -6.66 -15.47 -7.73
CA PRO A 151 -8.00 -15.55 -7.16
C PRO A 151 -8.05 -15.02 -5.72
N ALA A 152 -9.21 -14.55 -5.28
CA ALA A 152 -9.41 -14.08 -3.91
C ALA A 152 -9.14 -15.17 -2.87
N GLY A 153 -8.63 -14.79 -1.70
CA GLY A 153 -8.29 -15.71 -0.60
C GLY A 153 -7.14 -16.68 -0.91
N SER A 154 -6.43 -16.49 -2.03
CA SER A 154 -5.35 -17.38 -2.44
C SER A 154 -4.02 -16.94 -1.85
N THR A 155 -3.14 -17.90 -1.64
CA THR A 155 -1.72 -17.63 -1.43
C THR A 155 -0.96 -17.96 -2.70
N ALA A 156 -0.25 -16.99 -3.28
CA ALA A 156 0.54 -17.17 -4.48
C ALA A 156 2.03 -16.94 -4.21
N VAL A 157 2.88 -17.85 -4.69
CA VAL A 157 4.34 -17.81 -4.48
C VAL A 157 5.09 -18.21 -5.75
N GLY A 158 6.38 -17.88 -5.84
CA GLY A 158 7.28 -18.34 -6.90
C GLY A 158 7.45 -17.37 -8.08
N VAL A 159 8.28 -17.80 -9.05
CA VAL A 159 8.61 -17.06 -10.27
C VAL A 159 8.41 -18.00 -11.47
N PRO A 160 7.32 -17.86 -12.24
CA PRO A 160 6.18 -16.98 -12.01
C PRO A 160 5.30 -17.44 -10.84
N ALA A 161 4.58 -16.50 -10.22
CA ALA A 161 3.73 -16.76 -9.06
C ALA A 161 2.56 -17.69 -9.42
N ARG A 162 2.29 -18.67 -8.56
CA ARG A 162 1.16 -19.60 -8.68
C ARG A 162 0.45 -19.79 -7.34
N PRO A 163 -0.89 -19.91 -7.33
CA PRO A 163 -1.62 -20.31 -6.13
C PRO A 163 -1.13 -21.66 -5.59
N ILE A 164 -1.12 -21.84 -4.27
CA ILE A 164 -0.78 -23.10 -3.60
C ILE A 164 -1.92 -23.57 -2.69
N ASP A 165 -2.14 -24.88 -2.61
CA ASP A 165 -3.27 -25.47 -1.88
C ASP A 165 -3.07 -25.49 -0.35
N LYS A 166 -1.82 -25.62 0.11
CA LYS A 166 -1.48 -25.78 1.54
C LYS A 166 -0.74 -24.57 2.09
N ALA A 167 -1.31 -23.39 1.93
CA ALA A 167 -0.78 -22.21 2.57
C ALA A 167 -1.02 -22.26 4.08
N ARG A 168 -0.02 -21.88 4.88
CA ARG A 168 -0.25 -21.62 6.30
C ARG A 168 -1.20 -20.44 6.42
N GLN A 169 -2.33 -20.66 7.08
CA GLN A 169 -3.21 -19.55 7.45
C GLN A 169 -2.48 -18.68 8.48
N HIS A 170 -2.16 -17.47 8.06
CA HIS A 170 -1.52 -16.48 8.89
C HIS A 170 -2.27 -15.16 8.66
N ASN A 171 -2.58 -14.46 9.75
CA ASN A 171 -3.19 -13.15 9.67
C ASN A 171 -2.12 -12.09 9.45
N PHE A 172 -1.73 -11.88 8.18
CA PHE A 172 -0.70 -10.89 7.82
C PHE A 172 -1.20 -9.44 7.85
N ILE A 173 -2.51 -9.24 7.91
CA ILE A 173 -3.14 -7.92 8.02
C ILE A 173 -3.41 -7.63 9.50
N THR A 174 -2.40 -7.08 10.18
CA THR A 174 -2.57 -6.63 11.56
C THR A 174 -3.37 -5.33 11.63
N ASN A 175 -4.17 -5.16 12.69
CA ASN A 175 -4.84 -3.91 13.05
C ASN A 175 -5.72 -3.35 11.91
N ARG A 176 -6.61 -4.18 11.36
CA ARG A 176 -7.54 -3.75 10.30
C ARG A 176 -8.33 -2.52 10.73
N TRP A 177 -8.42 -1.52 9.85
CA TRP A 177 -9.30 -0.37 10.05
C TRP A 177 -10.77 -0.84 9.97
N PRO A 178 -11.56 -0.73 11.05
CA PRO A 178 -12.89 -1.35 11.12
C PRO A 178 -13.90 -0.74 10.15
N SER A 179 -13.85 0.57 9.91
CA SER A 179 -14.82 1.27 9.06
C SER A 179 -14.62 1.03 7.55
N ALA A 180 -13.66 0.18 7.19
CA ALA A 180 -13.38 -0.20 5.81
C ALA A 180 -13.63 -1.71 5.54
N MET A 181 -14.34 -2.38 6.47
CA MET A 181 -14.87 -3.74 6.32
C MET A 181 -16.27 -3.74 5.71
#